data_AF-A0A530LF33-F1
#
_entry.id   AF-A0A530LF33-F1
#
_cell.length_a   1.000
_cell.length_b   1.000
_cell.length_c   1.000
_cell.angle_alpha   90.00
_cell.angle_beta   90.00
_cell.angle_gamma   90.00
#
_symmetry.space_group_name_H-M   'P 1'
#
loop_
_entity.id
_entity.type
_entity.pdbx_description
1 polymer ?
#
loop_
_entity_poly.entity_id
_entity_poly.type
_entity_poly.pdbx_seq_one_letter_code
_entity_poly.pdbx_strand_id
1 'polypeptide(L)'
;MAEVKSDIEIARGARKKQIQEIGQKIGIPSEHLLPYGHDKAKISAEFIKSVKGNKDGKLILVTAINPTPAGEGKTTTTVGLGDGLNRIGKK
;
A
#
# COMPACT_ATOMS: atom_id res chain seq x y z
N MET A 1 -5.36 9.69 -28.37
CA MET A 1 -5.16 8.98 -27.09
C MET A 1 -5.22 10.02 -25.99
N ALA A 2 -5.81 9.72 -24.83
CA ALA A 2 -5.77 10.65 -23.71
C ALA A 2 -4.31 10.94 -23.34
N GLU A 3 -3.99 12.20 -23.06
CA GLU A 3 -2.66 12.59 -22.61
C GLU A 3 -2.40 11.96 -21.24
N VAL A 4 -1.40 11.07 -21.17
CA VAL A 4 -1.00 10.40 -19.93
C VAL A 4 0.13 11.23 -19.32
N LYS A 5 -0.12 11.77 -18.12
CA LYS A 5 0.89 12.48 -17.33
C LYS A 5 2.05 11.55 -16.97
N SER A 6 3.24 12.11 -16.78
CA SER A 6 4.38 11.36 -16.23
C SER A 6 4.09 10.88 -14.81
N ASP A 7 4.77 9.80 -14.38
CA ASP A 7 4.60 9.22 -13.05
C ASP A 7 4.80 10.25 -11.92
N ILE A 8 5.78 11.15 -12.09
CA ILE A 8 6.06 12.19 -11.09
C ILE A 8 4.97 13.26 -11.03
N GLU A 9 4.34 13.60 -12.15
CA GLU A 9 3.21 14.53 -12.19
C GLU A 9 1.97 13.91 -11.54
N ILE A 10 1.72 12.62 -11.78
CA ILE A 10 0.66 11.87 -11.12
C ILE A 10 0.91 11.83 -9.60
N ALA A 11 2.13 11.51 -9.17
CA ALA A 11 2.50 11.44 -7.77
C ALA A 11 2.39 12.80 -7.04
N ARG A 12 2.81 13.90 -7.68
CA ARG A 12 2.68 15.26 -7.14
C ARG A 12 1.23 15.73 -7.09
N GLY A 13 0.39 15.30 -8.03
CA GLY A 13 -1.05 15.59 -8.06
C GLY A 13 -1.89 14.74 -7.11
N ALA A 14 -1.32 13.72 -6.46
CA ALA A 14 -2.05 12.80 -5.61
C ALA A 14 -2.51 13.47 -4.30
N ARG A 15 -3.81 13.37 -4.00
CA ARG A 15 -4.39 13.78 -2.72
C ARG A 15 -4.17 12.70 -1.67
N LYS A 16 -2.99 12.72 -1.05
CA LYS A 16 -2.61 11.77 0.00
C LYS A 16 -3.40 12.04 1.28
N LYS A 17 -3.88 10.96 1.91
CA LYS A 17 -4.47 11.01 3.25
C LYS A 17 -3.37 11.12 4.31
N GLN A 18 -3.73 11.59 5.50
CA GLN A 18 -2.82 11.52 6.64
C GLN A 18 -2.56 10.06 7.01
N ILE A 19 -1.33 9.74 7.40
CA ILE A 19 -0.96 8.36 7.72
C ILE A 19 -1.76 7.79 8.91
N GLN A 20 -2.22 8.65 9.81
CA GLN A 20 -3.09 8.30 10.94
C GLN A 20 -4.46 7.77 10.46
N GLU A 21 -5.04 8.36 9.41
CA GLU A 21 -6.30 7.88 8.82
C GLU A 21 -6.11 6.48 8.22
N ILE A 22 -4.97 6.23 7.59
CA ILE A 22 -4.64 4.92 7.02
C ILE A 22 -4.51 3.88 8.14
N GLY A 23 -3.78 4.20 9.21
CA GLY A 23 -3.65 3.33 10.38
C GLY A 23 -4.99 2.97 11.00
N GLN A 24 -5.87 3.96 11.21
CA GLN A 24 -7.22 3.74 11.73
C GLN A 24 -8.03 2.77 10.84
N LYS A 25 -7.96 2.91 9.51
CA LYS A 25 -8.67 2.02 8.57
C LYS A 25 -8.28 0.54 8.74
N ILE A 26 -7.01 0.26 9.08
CA ILE A 26 -6.48 -1.10 9.28
C ILE A 26 -6.36 -1.49 10.76
N GLY A 27 -6.90 -0.69 11.68
CA GLY A 27 -6.97 -1.03 13.10
C GLY A 27 -5.66 -0.86 13.86
N ILE A 28 -4.79 0.05 13.42
CA ILE A 28 -3.57 0.43 14.15
C ILE A 28 -3.86 1.71 14.95
N PRO A 29 -3.80 1.64 16.30
CA PRO A 29 -3.94 2.82 17.15
C PRO A 29 -2.82 3.85 16.92
N SER A 30 -3.14 5.13 17.14
CA SER A 30 -2.23 6.26 16.86
C SER A 30 -0.93 6.21 17.67
N GLU A 31 -0.98 5.72 18.90
CA GLU A 31 0.17 5.56 19.80
C GLU A 31 1.20 4.55 19.28
N HIS A 32 0.79 3.66 18.38
CA HIS A 32 1.67 2.68 17.74
C HIS A 32 2.17 3.11 16.36
N LEU A 33 1.78 4.30 15.89
CA LEU A 33 2.28 4.92 14.66
C LEU A 33 3.29 6.00 15.01
N LEU A 34 4.55 5.81 14.63
CA LEU A 34 5.63 6.77 14.79
C LEU A 34 5.79 7.58 13.48
N PRO A 35 5.22 8.79 13.37
CA PRO A 35 5.13 9.49 12.09
C PRO A 35 6.46 10.11 11.65
N TYR A 36 6.67 10.13 10.34
CA TYR A 36 7.77 10.81 9.66
C TYR A 36 7.18 11.78 8.64
N GLY A 37 6.76 12.94 9.13
CA GLY A 37 5.87 13.84 8.39
C GLY A 37 4.42 13.34 8.41
N HIS A 38 3.65 13.74 7.40
CA HIS A 38 2.18 13.55 7.40
C HIS A 38 1.69 12.25 6.76
N ASP A 39 2.50 11.62 5.90
CA ASP A 39 2.08 10.53 5.01
C ASP A 39 2.92 9.24 5.16
N LYS A 40 3.79 9.19 6.18
CA LYS A 40 4.68 8.06 6.47
C LYS A 40 4.76 7.85 7.98
N ALA A 41 4.86 6.59 8.40
CA ALA A 41 5.08 6.23 9.78
C ALA A 41 5.80 4.88 9.89
N LYS A 42 6.49 4.64 11.00
CA LYS A 42 6.87 3.29 11.45
C LYS A 42 5.79 2.75 12.39
N ILE A 43 5.64 1.43 12.42
CA ILE A 43 4.75 0.73 13.37
C ILE A 43 5.59 0.24 14.55
N SER A 44 5.10 0.42 15.77
CA SER A 44 5.82 0.00 16.98
C SER A 44 5.98 -1.52 17.08
N ALA A 45 7.08 -1.98 17.67
CA ALA A 45 7.35 -3.41 17.82
C ALA A 45 6.35 -4.09 18.77
N GLU A 46 5.85 -3.36 19.77
CA GLU A 46 4.83 -3.84 20.72
C GLU A 46 3.53 -4.20 19.99
N PHE A 47 3.07 -3.34 19.06
CA PHE A 47 1.87 -3.63 18.27
C PHE A 47 2.06 -4.82 17.33
N ILE A 48 3.22 -4.93 16.69
CA ILE A 48 3.52 -6.09 15.83
C ILE A 48 3.47 -7.39 16.66
N LYS A 49 3.96 -7.37 17.91
CA LYS A 49 3.88 -8.53 18.81
C LYS A 49 2.44 -8.84 19.23
N SER A 50 1.62 -7.81 19.51
CA SER A 50 0.26 -8.01 19.99
C SER A 50 -0.65 -8.68 18.96
N VAL A 51 -0.41 -8.49 17.66
CA VAL A 51 -1.22 -9.08 16.58
C VAL A 51 -0.76 -10.46 16.11
N LYS A 52 0.35 -11.01 16.64
CA LYS A 52 0.91 -12.30 16.19
C LYS A 52 -0.03 -13.50 16.36
N GLY A 53 -0.99 -13.42 17.28
CA GLY A 53 -1.99 -14.47 17.50
C GLY A 53 -3.19 -14.39 16.55
N ASN A 54 -3.29 -13.32 15.75
CA ASN A 54 -4.40 -13.16 14.81
C ASN A 54 -4.31 -14.18 13.68
N LYS A 55 -5.46 -14.53 13.12
CA LYS A 55 -5.51 -15.37 11.92
C LYS A 55 -4.88 -14.62 10.74
N ASP A 56 -3.97 -15.28 10.03
CA ASP A 56 -3.37 -14.74 8.83
C ASP A 56 -4.40 -14.44 7.74
N GLY A 57 -4.14 -13.35 7.00
CA GLY A 57 -4.85 -13.02 5.77
C GLY A 57 -4.50 -13.98 4.63
N LYS A 58 -5.01 -13.68 3.43
CA LYS A 58 -4.63 -14.41 2.21
C LYS A 58 -3.34 -13.83 1.65
N LEU A 59 -2.31 -14.68 1.49
CA LEU A 59 -1.06 -14.31 0.85
C LEU A 59 -1.13 -14.57 -0.66
N ILE A 60 -0.99 -13.51 -1.45
CA ILE A 60 -0.98 -13.58 -2.92
C ILE A 60 0.41 -13.17 -3.41
N LEU A 61 1.13 -14.10 -4.04
CA LEU A 61 2.42 -13.84 -4.65
C LEU A 61 2.23 -13.37 -6.09
N VAL A 62 2.70 -12.17 -6.42
CA VAL A 62 2.76 -11.65 -7.79
C VAL A 62 4.14 -11.92 -8.37
N THR A 63 4.20 -12.71 -9.44
CA THR A 63 5.43 -12.98 -10.19
C THR A 63 5.30 -12.51 -11.64
N ALA A 64 6.40 -12.56 -12.38
CA ALA A 64 6.44 -12.26 -13.82
C ALA A 64 7.31 -13.30 -14.53
N ILE A 65 7.21 -13.30 -15.86
CA ILE A 65 8.15 -14.02 -16.73
C ILE A 65 9.56 -13.40 -16.61
N ASN A 66 10.54 -14.01 -17.29
CA ASN A 66 11.90 -13.45 -17.38
C ASN A 66 11.87 -12.00 -17.88
N PRO A 67 12.62 -11.07 -17.26
CA PRO A 67 12.65 -9.68 -17.67
C PRO A 67 13.09 -9.48 -19.12
N THR A 68 12.44 -8.52 -19.78
CA THR A 68 12.69 -8.11 -21.17
C THR A 68 12.83 -6.58 -21.25
N PRO A 69 13.45 -6.03 -22.31
CA PRO A 69 13.54 -4.58 -22.50
C PRO A 69 12.19 -3.87 -22.61
N ALA A 70 11.11 -4.57 -22.94
CA ALA A 70 9.77 -4.00 -23.03
C ALA A 70 9.17 -3.64 -21.66
N GLY A 71 9.62 -4.33 -20.59
CA GLY A 71 9.11 -4.18 -19.24
C GLY A 71 7.80 -4.94 -19.00
N GLU A 72 7.73 -5.63 -17.87
CA GLU A 72 6.60 -6.54 -17.56
C GLU A 72 5.53 -5.89 -16.67
N GLY A 73 5.82 -4.72 -16.10
CA GLY A 73 4.86 -3.99 -15.27
C GLY A 73 4.51 -4.67 -13.93
N LYS A 74 5.34 -5.60 -13.44
CA LYS A 74 5.08 -6.40 -12.22
C LYS A 74 4.63 -5.54 -11.02
N THR A 75 5.38 -4.48 -10.69
CA THR A 75 5.08 -3.62 -9.54
C THR A 75 3.79 -2.84 -9.73
N THR A 76 3.55 -2.31 -10.94
CA THR A 76 2.30 -1.61 -11.30
C THR A 76 1.10 -2.53 -11.10
N THR A 77 1.21 -3.79 -11.54
CA THR A 77 0.17 -4.81 -11.35
C THR A 77 -0.04 -5.15 -9.88
N THR A 78 1.03 -5.25 -9.08
CA THR A 78 0.90 -5.51 -7.63
C THR A 78 0.13 -4.40 -6.91
N VAL A 79 0.45 -3.12 -7.20
CA VAL A 79 -0.28 -1.98 -6.62
C VAL A 79 -1.73 -1.95 -7.11
N GLY A 80 -1.94 -2.10 -8.42
CA GLY A 80 -3.28 -2.11 -9.02
C GLY A 80 -4.18 -3.26 -8.54
N LEU A 81 -3.60 -4.43 -8.25
CA LEU A 81 -4.31 -5.56 -7.64
C LEU A 81 -4.78 -5.19 -6.22
N GLY A 82 -3.92 -4.56 -5.42
CA GLY A 82 -4.29 -4.06 -4.09
C GLY A 82 -5.42 -3.04 -4.13
N ASP A 83 -5.37 -2.09 -5.07
CA ASP A 83 -6.43 -1.11 -5.31
C ASP A 83 -7.74 -1.77 -5.76
N GLY A 84 -7.66 -2.74 -6.68
CA GLY A 84 -8.80 -3.51 -7.18
C GLY A 84 -9.50 -4.30 -6.07
N LEU A 85 -8.73 -5.01 -5.24
CA LEU A 85 -9.23 -5.76 -4.08
C LEU A 85 -9.94 -4.84 -3.08
N ASN A 86 -9.34 -3.68 -2.76
CA ASN A 86 -9.98 -2.67 -1.91
C ASN A 86 -11.29 -2.15 -2.53
N ARG A 87 -11.30 -1.89 -3.84
CA ARG A 87 -12.49 -1.39 -4.56
C ARG A 87 -13.66 -2.38 -4.55
N ILE A 88 -13.39 -3.68 -4.55
CA ILE A 88 -14.42 -4.73 -4.44
C ILE A 88 -14.73 -5.13 -2.99
N GLY A 89 -14.27 -4.36 -2.00
CA GLY A 89 -14.61 -4.54 -0.59
C GLY A 89 -13.84 -5.66 0.12
N LYS A 90 -12.71 -6.13 -0.44
CA LYS A 90 -11.80 -7.03 0.28
C LYS A 90 -10.90 -6.22 1.22
N LYS A 91 -10.67 -6.78 2.40
CA LYS A 91 -9.80 -6.24 3.45
C LYS A 91 -8.67 -7.22 3.72
#